data_AF-A0A0F8YSB5-F1
#
_entry.id   AF-A0A0F8YSB5-F1
#
_cell.length_a   1.000
_cell.length_b   1.000
_cell.length_c   1.000
_cell.angle_alpha   90.00
_cell.angle_beta   90.00
_cell.angle_gamma   90.00
#
_symmetry.space_group_name_H-M   'P 1'
#
loop_
_entity.id
_entity.type
_entity.pdbx_description
1 polymer ?
#
loop_
_entity_poly.entity_id
_entity_poly.type
_entity_poly.pdbx_seq_one_letter_code
_entity_poly.pdbx_strand_id
1 'polypeptide(L)'
;VSYIDLPRNYRDTGSTPKNVGVVLAKGKYISYLDDDNEYFPTHLQELVKLIERSGVDFVYGSTEIYNRSQPDKQVAVRDAEPPTFGFIDTSELLHKKDLIERFGWWHNTDYNEDGSPTGYWGTDWELIKRWLEGGASWKHSKEVTLKYYFKDR
;
A
#
# COMPACT_ATOMS: atom_id res chain seq x y z
N VAL A 1 14.78 13.01 6.87
CA VAL A 1 13.91 11.92 7.36
C VAL A 1 13.44 12.31 8.75
N SER A 2 12.16 12.12 9.05
CA SER A 2 11.59 12.35 10.39
C SER A 2 11.22 10.99 10.99
N TYR A 3 11.39 10.84 12.29
CA TYR A 3 11.01 9.65 13.04
C TYR A 3 9.99 10.04 14.11
N ILE A 4 8.95 9.23 14.28
CA ILE A 4 7.84 9.49 15.19
C ILE A 4 7.56 8.21 15.98
N ASP A 5 7.69 8.30 17.30
CA ASP A 5 7.25 7.24 18.20
C ASP A 5 5.77 7.44 18.54
N LEU A 6 4.96 6.43 18.28
CA LEU A 6 3.59 6.39 18.75
C LEU A 6 3.57 6.03 20.25
N PRO A 7 2.68 6.62 21.06
CA PRO A 7 2.69 6.46 22.52
C PRO A 7 2.33 5.05 23.00
N ARG A 8 1.81 4.20 22.11
CA ARG A 8 1.42 2.81 22.38
C ARG A 8 1.35 2.02 21.08
N ASN A 9 1.32 0.70 21.19
CA ASN A 9 0.91 -0.18 20.11
C ASN A 9 -0.62 -0.13 19.96
N TYR A 10 -1.11 0.33 18.79
CA TYR A 10 -2.53 0.49 18.50
C TYR A 10 -3.23 -0.81 18.05
N ARG A 11 -2.46 -1.86 17.75
CA ARG A 11 -2.97 -3.19 17.33
C ARG A 11 -3.93 -3.15 16.13
N ASP A 12 -3.63 -2.28 15.18
CA ASP A 12 -4.51 -1.93 14.05
C ASP A 12 -3.87 -2.20 12.68
N THR A 13 -2.97 -3.19 12.67
CA THR A 13 -2.27 -3.66 11.46
C THR A 13 -1.62 -2.53 10.64
N GLY A 14 -1.18 -1.47 11.32
CA GLY A 14 -0.44 -0.36 10.73
C GLY A 14 -1.29 0.83 10.25
N SER A 15 -2.60 0.84 10.52
CA SER A 15 -3.49 1.93 10.07
C SER A 15 -3.17 3.27 10.74
N THR A 16 -3.01 3.31 12.07
CA THR A 16 -2.62 4.52 12.80
C THR A 16 -1.28 5.10 12.34
N PRO A 17 -0.17 4.33 12.26
CA PRO A 17 1.09 4.90 11.78
C PRO A 17 1.00 5.41 10.33
N LYS A 18 0.28 4.72 9.44
CA LYS A 18 0.04 5.19 8.06
C LYS A 18 -0.70 6.54 8.06
N ASN A 19 -1.78 6.67 8.83
CA ASN A 19 -2.54 7.91 8.96
C ASN A 19 -1.70 9.06 9.54
N VAL A 20 -0.94 8.82 10.60
CA VAL A 20 -0.03 9.83 11.18
C VAL A 20 1.03 10.27 10.16
N GLY A 21 1.60 9.33 9.42
CA GLY A 21 2.54 9.61 8.34
C GLY A 21 1.94 10.52 7.26
N VAL A 22 0.73 10.22 6.80
CA VAL A 22 0.00 11.04 5.80
C VAL A 22 -0.27 12.46 6.29
N VAL A 23 -0.70 12.62 7.55
CA VAL A 23 -0.95 13.96 8.14
C VAL A 23 0.32 14.81 8.09
N LEU A 24 1.46 14.21 8.45
CA LEU A 24 2.75 14.90 8.55
C LEU A 24 3.45 15.08 7.19
N ALA A 25 3.09 14.27 6.20
CA ALA A 25 3.66 14.35 4.86
C ALA A 25 3.35 15.71 4.20
N LYS A 26 4.37 16.32 3.60
CA LYS A 26 4.24 17.60 2.85
C LYS A 26 4.25 17.40 1.33
N GLY A 27 4.44 16.15 0.88
CA GLY A 27 4.50 15.80 -0.52
C GLY A 27 3.13 15.85 -1.20
N LYS A 28 3.15 16.07 -2.52
CA LYS A 28 1.96 15.99 -3.38
C LYS A 28 1.43 14.56 -3.50
N TYR A 29 2.36 13.60 -3.51
CA TYR A 29 2.07 12.18 -3.59
C TYR A 29 2.50 11.47 -2.31
N ILE A 30 1.77 10.41 -1.98
CA ILE A 30 2.04 9.54 -0.85
C ILE A 30 2.31 8.14 -1.38
N SER A 31 3.37 7.51 -0.88
CA SER A 31 3.73 6.11 -1.06
C SER A 31 3.98 5.49 0.30
N TYR A 32 3.78 4.19 0.45
CA TYR A 32 3.96 3.47 1.70
C TYR A 32 5.03 2.40 1.54
N LEU A 33 5.80 2.11 2.59
CA LEU A 33 6.76 1.02 2.57
C LEU A 33 6.63 0.25 3.87
N ASP A 34 6.21 -1.01 3.78
CA ASP A 34 6.19 -1.91 4.93
C ASP A 34 7.63 -2.28 5.32
N ASP A 35 7.84 -2.60 6.60
CA ASP A 35 9.16 -2.75 7.21
C ASP A 35 9.92 -4.02 6.78
N ASP A 36 9.24 -4.92 6.09
CA ASP A 36 9.79 -6.13 5.51
C ASP A 36 9.77 -6.17 3.98
N ASN A 37 9.45 -5.05 3.32
CA ASN A 37 9.42 -4.90 1.87
C ASN A 37 10.61 -4.05 1.36
N GLU A 38 10.98 -4.21 0.09
CA GLU A 38 12.10 -3.48 -0.52
C GLU A 38 11.72 -2.84 -1.86
N TYR A 39 11.85 -1.51 -1.95
CA TYR A 39 11.77 -0.81 -3.24
C TYR A 39 13.02 -1.04 -4.08
N PHE A 40 12.82 -1.31 -5.37
CA PHE A 40 13.88 -1.09 -6.33
C PHE A 40 14.17 0.42 -6.45
N PRO A 41 15.41 0.82 -6.80
CA PRO A 41 15.77 2.24 -6.95
C PRO A 41 14.87 3.03 -7.91
N THR A 42 14.19 2.35 -8.84
CA THR A 42 13.32 2.92 -9.87
C THR A 42 11.86 3.09 -9.45
N HIS A 43 11.43 2.52 -8.31
CA HIS A 43 10.02 2.44 -7.92
C HIS A 43 9.30 3.79 -7.93
N LEU A 44 9.76 4.72 -7.09
CA LEU A 44 9.12 6.02 -6.95
C LEU A 44 9.20 6.83 -8.26
N GLN A 45 10.30 6.73 -9.00
CA GLN A 45 10.46 7.43 -10.27
C GLN A 45 9.41 6.98 -11.29
N GLU A 46 9.19 5.68 -11.44
CA GLU A 46 8.22 5.15 -12.41
C GLU A 46 6.78 5.46 -12.00
N LEU A 47 6.42 5.31 -10.72
CA LEU A 47 5.08 5.65 -10.26
C LEU A 47 4.77 7.15 -10.36
N VAL A 48 5.72 8.03 -9.99
CA VAL A 48 5.54 9.49 -10.14
C VAL A 48 5.39 9.87 -11.61
N LYS A 49 6.22 9.32 -12.50
CA LYS A 49 6.12 9.56 -13.94
C LYS A 49 4.78 9.10 -14.50
N LEU A 50 4.26 7.96 -14.05
CA LEU A 50 2.97 7.43 -14.49
C LEU A 50 1.80 8.31 -14.03
N ILE A 51 1.74 8.67 -12.74
CA ILE A 51 0.64 9.50 -12.21
C ILE A 51 0.65 10.91 -12.82
N GLU A 52 1.83 11.48 -13.08
CA GLU A 52 1.96 12.81 -13.70
C GLU A 52 1.54 12.83 -15.15
N ARG A 53 1.92 11.80 -15.93
CA ARG A 53 1.53 11.70 -17.35
C ARG A 53 0.06 11.40 -17.54
N SER A 54 -0.52 10.59 -16.67
CA SER A 54 -1.91 10.12 -16.81
C SER A 54 -2.92 11.04 -16.10
N GLY A 55 -2.49 11.81 -15.11
CA GLY A 55 -3.35 12.72 -14.34
C GLY A 55 -4.33 12.00 -13.40
N VAL A 56 -4.23 10.68 -13.25
CA VAL A 56 -5.13 9.85 -12.42
C VAL A 56 -4.96 10.09 -10.93
N ASP A 57 -5.87 9.58 -10.10
CA ASP A 57 -5.89 9.81 -8.66
C ASP A 57 -4.85 8.95 -7.91
N PHE A 58 -4.66 7.71 -8.34
CA PHE A 58 -3.62 6.82 -7.81
C PHE A 58 -3.04 5.89 -8.88
N VAL A 59 -1.85 5.37 -8.59
CA VAL A 59 -1.19 4.34 -9.38
C VAL A 59 -0.67 3.25 -8.48
N TYR A 60 -0.45 2.07 -9.05
CA TYR A 60 0.21 0.97 -8.36
C TYR A 60 1.13 0.22 -9.33
N GLY A 61 2.17 -0.40 -8.80
CA GLY A 61 3.16 -1.17 -9.57
C GLY A 61 3.05 -2.67 -9.38
N SER A 62 3.78 -3.41 -10.22
CA SER A 62 3.97 -4.86 -10.10
C SER A 62 5.12 -5.20 -9.15
N THR A 63 5.09 -6.40 -8.57
CA THR A 63 5.98 -6.80 -7.47
C THR A 63 6.52 -8.20 -7.62
N GLU A 64 7.80 -8.39 -7.28
CA GLU A 64 8.40 -9.70 -7.11
C GLU A 64 8.05 -10.26 -5.73
N ILE A 65 7.61 -11.52 -5.68
CA ILE A 65 7.32 -12.21 -4.44
C ILE A 65 8.49 -13.12 -4.08
N TYR A 66 8.97 -12.99 -2.85
CA TYR A 66 10.06 -13.76 -2.27
C TYR A 66 9.61 -14.48 -1.01
N ASN A 67 10.12 -15.70 -0.80
CA ASN A 67 10.03 -16.37 0.50
C ASN A 67 11.18 -15.87 1.38
N ARG A 68 10.88 -15.37 2.58
CA ARG A 68 11.88 -14.89 3.54
C ARG A 68 12.87 -15.95 3.98
N SER A 69 12.49 -17.23 3.93
CA SER A 69 13.37 -18.38 4.17
C SER A 69 14.33 -18.66 3.00
N GLN A 70 14.05 -18.10 1.82
CA GLN A 70 14.85 -18.22 0.59
C GLN A 70 14.91 -16.85 -0.12
N PRO A 71 15.49 -15.82 0.50
CA PRO A 71 15.35 -14.42 0.07
C PRO A 71 16.02 -14.13 -1.28
N ASP A 72 16.91 -15.01 -1.74
CA ASP A 72 17.60 -14.87 -3.03
C ASP A 72 16.79 -15.46 -4.20
N LYS A 73 15.66 -16.13 -3.92
CA LYS A 73 14.85 -16.79 -4.94
C LYS A 73 13.47 -16.16 -5.03
N GLN A 74 13.25 -15.43 -6.12
CA GLN A 74 11.91 -15.01 -6.52
C GLN A 74 11.04 -16.24 -6.79
N VAL A 75 9.82 -16.24 -6.26
CA VAL A 75 8.86 -17.34 -6.43
C VAL A 75 7.66 -16.97 -7.30
N ALA A 76 7.33 -15.68 -7.43
CA ALA A 76 6.24 -15.21 -8.29
C ALA A 76 6.41 -13.72 -8.65
N VAL A 77 5.53 -13.26 -9.55
CA VAL A 77 5.28 -11.84 -9.80
C VAL A 77 3.80 -11.59 -9.54
N ARG A 78 3.50 -10.50 -8.84
CA ARG A 78 2.15 -9.95 -8.72
C ARG A 78 2.00 -8.81 -9.73
N ASP A 79 1.15 -9.02 -10.72
CA ASP A 79 0.89 -8.11 -11.84
C ASP A 79 -0.61 -8.25 -12.19
N ALA A 80 -1.46 -7.38 -11.65
CA ALA A 80 -2.92 -7.52 -11.78
C ALA A 80 -3.57 -6.22 -12.26
N GLU A 81 -4.24 -6.30 -13.42
CA GLU A 81 -5.05 -5.23 -14.00
C GLU A 81 -6.39 -5.83 -14.47
N PRO A 82 -7.55 -5.38 -13.96
CA PRO A 82 -7.76 -4.26 -13.04
C PRO A 82 -7.35 -4.56 -11.57
N PRO A 83 -7.36 -3.56 -10.68
CA PRO A 83 -7.19 -3.76 -9.24
C PRO A 83 -8.05 -4.90 -8.72
N THR A 84 -7.44 -5.88 -8.07
CA THR A 84 -8.10 -7.12 -7.65
C THR A 84 -7.73 -7.46 -6.21
N PHE A 85 -8.71 -7.92 -5.43
CA PHE A 85 -8.52 -8.32 -4.03
C PHE A 85 -7.39 -9.34 -3.89
N GLY A 86 -6.45 -9.08 -2.98
CA GLY A 86 -5.29 -9.95 -2.73
C GLY A 86 -4.15 -9.81 -3.76
N PHE A 87 -4.31 -8.95 -4.76
CA PHE A 87 -3.32 -8.73 -5.81
C PHE A 87 -2.75 -7.31 -5.83
N ILE A 88 -3.00 -6.51 -4.79
CA ILE A 88 -2.30 -5.24 -4.55
C ILE A 88 -1.85 -5.18 -3.11
N ASP A 89 -0.60 -4.81 -2.88
CA ASP A 89 -0.03 -4.58 -1.54
C ASP A 89 0.04 -3.09 -1.22
N THR A 90 0.06 -2.76 0.09
CA THR A 90 0.20 -1.37 0.54
C THR A 90 1.43 -0.70 -0.08
N SER A 91 2.55 -1.41 -0.17
CA SER A 91 3.82 -0.86 -0.65
C SER A 91 3.83 -0.57 -2.15
N GLU A 92 2.89 -1.11 -2.93
CA GLU A 92 2.81 -0.85 -4.37
C GLU A 92 2.17 0.50 -4.71
N LEU A 93 1.47 1.12 -3.75
CA LEU A 93 0.61 2.27 -3.99
C LEU A 93 1.38 3.59 -4.01
N LEU A 94 1.07 4.43 -5.00
CA LEU A 94 1.31 5.86 -4.96
C LEU A 94 0.04 6.63 -5.31
N HIS A 95 -0.39 7.56 -4.44
CA HIS A 95 -1.63 8.32 -4.64
C HIS A 95 -1.42 9.82 -4.41
N LYS A 96 -2.31 10.64 -4.99
CA LYS A 96 -2.39 12.07 -4.63
C LYS A 96 -2.83 12.22 -3.18
N LYS A 97 -2.23 13.16 -2.44
CA LYS A 97 -2.55 13.34 -1.01
C LYS A 97 -4.04 13.62 -0.77
N ASP A 98 -4.72 14.37 -1.63
CA ASP A 98 -6.15 14.69 -1.48
C ASP A 98 -7.07 13.46 -1.55
N LEU A 99 -6.59 12.34 -2.12
CA LEU A 99 -7.41 11.17 -2.35
C LEU A 99 -7.94 10.55 -1.04
N ILE A 100 -7.06 10.48 -0.04
CA ILE A 100 -7.40 9.94 1.28
C ILE A 100 -8.30 10.89 2.08
N GLU A 101 -8.22 12.20 1.81
CA GLU A 101 -9.11 13.20 2.41
C GLU A 101 -10.52 13.10 1.80
N ARG A 102 -10.62 12.81 0.51
CA ARG A 102 -11.90 12.70 -0.23
C ARG A 102 -12.66 11.41 0.09
N PHE A 103 -11.96 10.28 0.20
CA PHE A 103 -12.60 8.96 0.32
C PHE A 103 -12.42 8.31 1.69
N GLY A 104 -11.68 8.96 2.60
CA GLY A 104 -11.49 8.55 3.98
C GLY A 104 -10.13 7.90 4.25
N TRP A 105 -9.71 8.01 5.50
CA TRP A 105 -8.42 7.57 6.04
C TRP A 105 -8.29 6.04 6.08
N TRP A 106 -7.08 5.53 6.38
CA TRP A 106 -6.90 4.10 6.66
C TRP A 106 -7.81 3.72 7.83
N HIS A 107 -8.67 2.72 7.62
CA HIS A 107 -9.54 2.19 8.64
C HIS A 107 -8.88 1.02 9.37
N ASN A 108 -9.17 0.91 10.66
CA ASN A 108 -8.95 -0.35 11.35
C ASN A 108 -9.90 -1.37 10.74
N THR A 109 -9.35 -2.39 10.10
CA THR A 109 -10.07 -3.65 10.01
C THR A 109 -10.00 -4.25 11.40
N ASP A 110 -11.01 -3.93 12.20
CA ASP A 110 -11.00 -4.19 13.64
C ASP A 110 -10.77 -5.68 13.95
N TYR A 111 -10.23 -5.92 15.13
CA TYR A 111 -10.56 -7.12 15.86
C TYR A 111 -11.89 -6.84 16.58
N ASN A 112 -12.83 -7.78 16.58
CA ASN A 112 -13.99 -7.80 17.46
C ASN A 112 -13.55 -7.51 18.91
N GLU A 113 -14.48 -7.09 19.78
CA GLU A 113 -14.20 -6.77 21.19
C GLU A 113 -13.52 -7.93 21.96
N ASP A 114 -13.70 -9.17 21.48
CA ASP A 114 -13.07 -10.38 22.02
C ASP A 114 -11.63 -10.64 21.50
N GLY A 115 -11.09 -9.73 20.68
CA GLY A 115 -9.78 -9.84 20.06
C GLY A 115 -9.73 -10.77 18.85
N SER A 116 -10.86 -11.27 18.35
CA SER A 116 -10.93 -12.04 17.10
C SER A 116 -10.98 -11.11 15.89
N PRO A 117 -10.35 -11.41 14.75
CA PRO A 117 -10.39 -10.52 13.57
C PRO A 117 -11.83 -10.37 13.06
N THR A 118 -12.28 -9.15 12.73
CA THR A 118 -13.62 -8.87 12.15
C THR A 118 -13.85 -9.50 10.76
N GLY A 119 -12.87 -10.26 10.26
CA GLY A 119 -12.97 -11.00 8.99
C GLY A 119 -12.42 -10.25 7.78
N TYR A 120 -12.06 -8.97 7.91
CA TYR A 120 -11.39 -8.22 6.85
C TYR A 120 -9.86 -8.39 6.93
N TRP A 121 -9.35 -9.43 6.28
CA TRP A 121 -7.93 -9.50 5.92
C TRP A 121 -7.72 -8.61 4.69
N GLY A 122 -7.06 -7.46 4.85
CA GLY A 122 -6.67 -6.57 3.74
C GLY A 122 -7.11 -5.12 3.92
N THR A 123 -6.46 -4.40 4.83
CA THR A 123 -6.63 -2.93 5.02
C THR A 123 -6.31 -2.14 3.74
N ASP A 124 -5.35 -2.64 2.95
CA ASP A 124 -5.02 -2.13 1.62
C ASP A 124 -6.19 -2.26 0.65
N TRP A 125 -6.78 -3.45 0.56
CA TRP A 125 -7.91 -3.66 -0.33
C TRP A 125 -9.14 -2.89 0.11
N GLU A 126 -9.42 -2.77 1.40
CA GLU A 126 -10.51 -1.93 1.91
C GLU A 126 -10.41 -0.49 1.38
N LEU A 127 -9.20 0.10 1.47
CA LEU A 127 -8.92 1.45 1.01
C LEU A 127 -9.07 1.56 -0.52
N ILE A 128 -8.46 0.64 -1.26
CA ILE A 128 -8.53 0.61 -2.73
C ILE A 128 -9.98 0.43 -3.19
N LYS A 129 -10.72 -0.49 -2.57
CA LYS A 129 -12.13 -0.74 -2.88
C LYS A 129 -12.97 0.52 -2.67
N ARG A 130 -12.78 1.25 -1.56
CA ARG A 130 -13.45 2.54 -1.33
C ARG A 130 -13.11 3.57 -2.39
N TRP A 131 -11.85 3.67 -2.81
CA TRP A 131 -11.45 4.57 -3.89
C TRP A 131 -12.12 4.22 -5.21
N LEU A 132 -12.17 2.93 -5.56
CA LEU A 132 -12.82 2.45 -6.78
C LEU A 132 -14.33 2.69 -6.76
N GLU A 133 -15.01 2.36 -5.66
CA GLU A 133 -16.45 2.60 -5.48
C GLU A 133 -16.79 4.09 -5.43
N GLY A 134 -15.84 4.92 -4.97
CA GLY A 134 -15.90 6.38 -5.01
C GLY A 134 -15.58 7.02 -6.37
N GLY A 135 -15.22 6.22 -7.38
CA GLY A 135 -14.93 6.70 -8.73
C GLY A 135 -13.54 7.32 -8.91
N ALA A 136 -12.58 7.00 -8.03
CA ALA A 136 -11.19 7.39 -8.22
C ALA A 136 -10.61 6.77 -9.50
N SER A 137 -9.92 7.60 -10.28
CA SER A 137 -9.22 7.19 -11.49
C SER A 137 -7.87 6.55 -11.17
N TRP A 138 -7.44 5.56 -11.96
CA TRP A 138 -6.22 4.82 -11.66
C TRP A 138 -5.44 4.35 -12.88
N LYS A 139 -4.17 4.00 -12.68
CA LYS A 139 -3.34 3.27 -13.64
C LYS A 139 -2.44 2.24 -12.95
N HIS A 140 -2.16 1.16 -13.67
CA HIS A 140 -1.21 0.13 -13.27
C HIS A 140 0.11 0.29 -14.04
N SER A 141 1.22 0.20 -13.34
CA SER A 141 2.55 0.10 -13.94
C SER A 141 2.97 -1.36 -14.02
N LYS A 142 3.15 -1.89 -15.23
CA LYS A 142 3.65 -3.25 -15.47
C LYS A 142 5.14 -3.44 -15.15
N GLU A 143 5.83 -2.35 -14.85
CA GLU A 143 7.23 -2.39 -14.42
C GLU A 143 7.31 -2.93 -13.00
N VAL A 144 8.03 -4.04 -12.85
CA VAL A 144 8.25 -4.67 -11.56
C VAL A 144 9.28 -3.86 -10.78
N THR A 145 8.83 -3.22 -9.71
CA THR A 145 9.66 -2.24 -8.98
C THR A 145 9.56 -2.33 -7.45
N LEU A 146 8.97 -3.41 -6.93
CA LEU A 146 8.97 -3.75 -5.52
C LEU A 146 9.36 -5.23 -5.33
N LYS A 147 9.99 -5.55 -4.18
CA LYS A 147 10.10 -6.90 -3.65
C LYS A 147 9.25 -7.03 -2.39
N TYR A 148 8.40 -8.04 -2.39
CA TYR A 148 7.55 -8.42 -1.27
C TYR A 148 8.02 -9.73 -0.66
N TYR A 149 8.12 -9.79 0.66
CA TYR A 149 8.62 -10.97 1.37
C TYR A 149 7.51 -11.60 2.22
N PHE A 150 7.16 -12.85 1.94
CA PHE A 150 6.30 -13.63 2.83
C PHE A 150 7.11 -14.63 3.65
N LYS A 151 6.53 -15.11 4.75
CA LYS A 151 7.08 -16.22 5.55
C LYS A 151 6.11 -17.38 5.52
N ASP A 152 6.61 -18.60 5.38
CA ASP A 152 5.81 -19.80 5.59
C ASP A 152 5.24 -19.79 7.01
N ARG A 153 3.95 -20.11 7.15
CA ARG A 153 3.26 -20.21 8.44
C ARG A 153 3.69 -21.46 9.21
#